data_AF-A0A1V5JAN2-F1
#
_entry.id   AF-A0A1V5JAN2-F1
#
_cell.length_a   1.000
_cell.length_b   1.000
_cell.length_c   1.000
_cell.angle_alpha   90.00
_cell.angle_beta   90.00
_cell.angle_gamma   90.00
#
_symmetry.space_group_name_H-M   'P 1'
#
loop_
_entity.id
_entity.type
_entity.pdbx_description
1 polymer ?
#
loop_
_entity_poly.entity_id
_entity_poly.type
_entity_poly.pdbx_seq_one_letter_code
_entity_poly.pdbx_strand_id
1 'polypeptide(L)'
;MEIFRDLMARYREGVSQEDVDFTKDALLKGNALRFETQRALLGVISTMSEYGLPDDYIAQEENYVRELTVEKVNEMVNKYIDPMKMYYVVAGDAATQLKDLKKLGFGEPVLVK
;
A
#
# COMPACT_ATOMS: atom_id res chain seq x y z
N MET A 1 -6.55 21.30 -3.48
CA MET A 1 -6.44 20.71 -2.12
C MET A 1 -7.66 19.89 -1.74
N GLU A 2 -8.88 20.30 -2.09
CA GLU A 2 -10.10 19.48 -1.90
C GLU A 2 -9.98 18.09 -2.54
N ILE A 3 -9.46 18.02 -3.77
CA ILE A 3 -9.19 16.76 -4.48
C ILE A 3 -8.40 15.75 -3.63
N PHE A 4 -7.40 16.20 -2.87
CA PHE A 4 -6.58 15.29 -2.07
C PHE A 4 -7.36 14.72 -0.88
N ARG A 5 -8.08 15.59 -0.16
CA ARG A 5 -8.91 15.16 0.97
C ARG A 5 -10.01 14.20 0.49
N ASP A 6 -10.66 14.53 -0.63
CA ASP A 6 -11.74 13.74 -1.20
C ASP A 6 -11.22 12.39 -1.68
N LEU A 7 -10.04 12.34 -2.32
CA LEU A 7 -9.40 11.10 -2.71
C LEU A 7 -9.09 10.21 -1.51
N MET A 8 -8.54 10.79 -0.43
CA MET A 8 -8.26 10.06 0.80
C MET A 8 -9.53 9.54 1.48
N ALA A 9 -10.64 10.29 1.41
CA ALA A 9 -11.94 9.84 1.89
C ALA A 9 -12.48 8.68 1.03
N ARG A 10 -12.39 8.81 -0.30
CA ARG A 10 -12.83 7.79 -1.26
C ARG A 10 -12.10 6.46 -1.08
N TYR A 11 -10.82 6.46 -0.71
CA TYR A 11 -10.13 5.21 -0.43
C TYR A 11 -10.81 4.39 0.67
N ARG A 12 -11.51 5.02 1.62
CA ARG A 12 -12.23 4.33 2.69
C ARG A 12 -13.59 3.78 2.27
N GLU A 13 -14.12 4.21 1.13
CA GLU A 13 -15.38 3.68 0.57
C GLU A 13 -15.22 2.22 0.10
N GLY A 14 -13.98 1.76 -0.03
CA GLY A 14 -13.63 0.40 -0.39
C GLY A 14 -13.31 0.25 -1.88
N VAL A 15 -13.17 -1.00 -2.30
CA VAL A 15 -12.84 -1.40 -3.67
C VAL A 15 -13.92 -2.30 -4.26
N SER A 16 -13.97 -2.37 -5.58
CA SER A 16 -14.87 -3.26 -6.30
C SER A 16 -14.34 -4.71 -6.36
N GLN A 17 -15.20 -5.66 -6.71
CA GLN A 17 -14.77 -7.04 -6.99
C GLN A 17 -13.76 -7.10 -8.14
N GLU A 18 -13.95 -6.27 -9.17
CA GLU A 18 -13.04 -6.17 -10.31
C GLU A 18 -11.63 -5.74 -9.89
N ASP A 19 -11.53 -4.74 -8.98
CA ASP A 19 -10.25 -4.28 -8.45
C ASP A 19 -9.53 -5.39 -7.67
N VAL A 20 -10.28 -6.16 -6.87
CA VAL A 20 -9.75 -7.28 -6.09
C VAL A 20 -9.24 -8.38 -7.01
N ASP A 21 -10.04 -8.78 -8.00
CA ASP A 21 -9.67 -9.84 -8.93
C ASP A 21 -8.46 -9.43 -9.79
N PHE A 22 -8.45 -8.21 -10.31
CA PHE A 22 -7.30 -7.67 -11.03
C PHE A 22 -6.02 -7.67 -10.18
N THR A 23 -6.12 -7.23 -8.92
CA THR A 23 -4.99 -7.18 -8.00
C THR A 23 -4.47 -8.57 -7.65
N LYS A 24 -5.38 -9.54 -7.39
CA LYS A 24 -5.02 -10.94 -7.15
C LYS A 24 -4.24 -11.52 -8.32
N ASP A 25 -4.74 -11.31 -9.53
CA ASP A 25 -4.09 -11.75 -10.76
C ASP A 25 -2.71 -11.13 -10.95
N ALA A 26 -2.57 -9.83 -10.72
CA ALA A 26 -1.30 -9.12 -10.85
C ALA A 26 -0.25 -9.63 -9.85
N LEU A 27 -0.63 -9.82 -8.59
CA LEU A 27 0.27 -10.32 -7.54
C LEU A 27 0.71 -11.75 -7.79
N LEU A 28 -0.22 -12.64 -8.14
CA LEU A 28 0.08 -14.06 -8.42
C LEU A 28 0.99 -14.21 -9.65
N LYS A 29 0.72 -13.46 -10.73
CA LYS A 29 1.58 -13.48 -11.93
C LYS A 29 2.95 -12.85 -11.65
N GLY A 30 3.00 -11.80 -10.84
CA GLY A 30 4.26 -11.16 -10.43
C GLY A 30 5.19 -12.07 -9.64
N ASN A 31 4.66 -13.01 -8.85
CA ASN A 31 5.47 -13.97 -8.11
C ASN A 31 6.29 -14.89 -9.02
N ALA A 32 5.80 -15.23 -10.21
CA ALA A 32 6.56 -16.05 -11.17
C ALA A 32 7.91 -15.40 -11.54
N LEU A 33 7.96 -14.07 -11.61
CA LEU A 33 9.16 -13.30 -11.95
C LEU A 33 10.28 -13.44 -10.90
N ARG A 34 9.94 -13.81 -9.66
CA ARG A 34 10.91 -13.96 -8.55
C ARG A 34 11.85 -15.14 -8.75
N PHE A 35 11.55 -16.03 -9.69
CA PHE A 35 12.33 -17.24 -9.98
C PHE A 35 12.99 -17.26 -11.36
N GLU A 36 12.86 -16.19 -12.15
CA GLU A 36 13.33 -16.18 -13.55
C GLU A 36 14.85 -16.01 -13.69
N THR A 37 15.51 -15.39 -12.72
CA THR A 37 16.95 -15.11 -12.79
C THR A 37 17.65 -15.49 -11.50
N GLN A 38 18.95 -15.82 -11.58
CA GLN A 38 19.77 -16.11 -10.40
C GLN A 38 19.76 -14.97 -9.37
N ARG A 39 19.72 -13.72 -9.84
CA ARG A 39 19.65 -12.54 -8.96
C ARG A 39 18.30 -12.45 -8.26
N ALA A 40 17.20 -12.79 -8.94
CA ALA A 40 15.87 -12.83 -8.33
C ALA A 40 15.78 -13.93 -7.26
N LEU A 41 16.30 -15.13 -7.57
CA LEU A 41 16.37 -16.23 -6.63
C LEU A 41 17.23 -15.90 -5.40
N LEU A 42 18.38 -15.24 -5.58
CA LEU A 42 19.19 -14.75 -4.46
C LEU A 42 18.40 -13.76 -3.59
N GLY A 43 17.57 -12.90 -4.20
CA GLY A 43 16.67 -12.01 -3.46
C GLY A 43 15.69 -12.76 -2.56
N VAL A 44 15.07 -13.82 -3.08
CA VAL A 44 14.19 -14.71 -2.30
C VAL A 44 14.92 -15.31 -1.09
N ILE A 45 16.09 -15.91 -1.32
CA ILE A 45 16.88 -16.55 -0.25
C ILE A 45 17.34 -15.54 0.80
N SER A 46 17.75 -14.33 0.36
CA SER A 46 18.13 -13.25 1.27
C SER A 46 16.96 -12.82 2.17
N THR A 47 15.76 -12.64 1.61
CA THR A 47 14.55 -12.34 2.40
C THR A 47 14.24 -13.47 3.38
N MET A 48 14.32 -14.73 2.96
CA MET A 48 14.10 -15.87 3.86
C MET A 48 15.07 -15.85 5.04
N SER A 49 16.36 -15.63 4.77
CA SER A 49 17.39 -15.60 5.80
C SER A 49 17.23 -14.42 6.75
N GLU A 50 16.87 -13.24 6.23
CA GLU A 50 16.75 -12.01 7.02
C GLU A 50 15.58 -12.08 8.01
N TYR A 51 14.43 -12.59 7.56
CA TYR A 51 13.21 -12.64 8.38
C TYR A 51 12.94 -14.02 9.00
N GLY A 52 13.81 -15.01 8.77
CA GLY A 52 13.63 -16.38 9.26
C GLY A 52 12.37 -17.05 8.71
N LEU A 53 12.06 -16.81 7.43
CA LEU A 53 10.85 -17.33 6.79
C LEU A 53 10.97 -18.82 6.48
N PRO A 54 9.88 -19.58 6.53
CA PRO A 54 9.89 -20.99 6.16
C PRO A 54 10.10 -21.18 4.65
N ASP A 55 10.55 -22.38 4.26
CA ASP A 55 10.84 -22.71 2.86
C ASP A 55 9.64 -22.57 1.92
N ASP A 56 8.42 -22.66 2.46
CA ASP A 56 7.16 -22.57 1.73
C ASP A 56 6.48 -21.18 1.83
N TYR A 57 7.15 -20.16 2.36
CA TYR A 57 6.50 -18.85 2.62
C TYR A 57 5.88 -18.23 1.37
N ILE A 58 6.48 -18.41 0.19
CA ILE A 58 5.92 -17.90 -1.08
C ILE A 58 4.60 -18.60 -1.41
N ALA A 59 4.50 -19.90 -1.18
CA ALA A 59 3.24 -20.63 -1.37
C ALA A 59 2.17 -20.19 -0.35
N GLN A 60 2.58 -19.88 0.88
CA GLN A 60 1.69 -19.30 1.89
C GLN A 60 1.19 -17.89 1.49
N GLU A 61 2.08 -17.03 0.95
CA GLU A 61 1.72 -15.72 0.40
C GLU A 61 0.72 -15.86 -0.76
N GLU A 62 0.94 -16.78 -1.69
CA GLU A 62 0.01 -17.02 -2.80
C GLU A 62 -1.36 -17.50 -2.32
N ASN A 63 -1.40 -18.44 -1.38
CA ASN A 63 -2.67 -18.93 -0.82
C ASN A 63 -3.42 -17.80 -0.13
N TYR A 64 -2.72 -16.96 0.64
CA TYR A 64 -3.30 -15.78 1.25
C TYR A 64 -3.92 -14.85 0.20
N VAL A 65 -3.22 -14.58 -0.91
CA VAL A 65 -3.73 -13.74 -2.00
C VAL A 65 -4.96 -14.38 -2.67
N ARG A 66 -4.95 -15.69 -2.93
CA ARG A 66 -6.08 -16.42 -3.54
C ARG A 66 -7.34 -16.35 -2.68
N GLU A 67 -7.19 -16.34 -1.36
CA GLU A 67 -8.27 -16.26 -0.38
C GLU A 67 -8.76 -14.83 -0.10
N LEU A 68 -8.15 -13.78 -0.69
CA LEU A 68 -8.64 -12.43 -0.53
C LEU A 68 -10.06 -12.27 -1.09
N THR A 69 -10.92 -11.68 -0.28
CA THR A 69 -12.29 -11.27 -0.63
C THR A 69 -12.43 -9.75 -0.54
N VAL A 70 -13.45 -9.19 -1.20
CA VAL A 70 -13.76 -7.76 -1.16
C VAL A 70 -13.99 -7.29 0.27
N GLU A 71 -14.69 -8.08 1.09
CA GLU A 71 -14.97 -7.76 2.48
C GLU A 71 -13.67 -7.63 3.28
N LYS A 72 -12.73 -8.57 3.11
CA LYS A 72 -11.44 -8.56 3.82
C LYS A 72 -10.57 -7.40 3.36
N VAL A 73 -10.56 -7.07 2.07
CA VAL A 73 -9.85 -5.89 1.57
C VAL A 73 -10.46 -4.61 2.13
N ASN A 74 -11.79 -4.48 2.12
CA ASN A 74 -12.49 -3.32 2.66
C ASN A 74 -12.31 -3.18 4.19
N GLU A 75 -12.23 -4.29 4.92
CA GLU A 75 -11.89 -4.29 6.35
C GLU A 75 -10.47 -3.75 6.58
N MET A 76 -9.48 -4.23 5.81
CA MET A 76 -8.10 -3.75 5.90
C MET A 76 -7.99 -2.26 5.55
N VAL A 77 -8.66 -1.83 4.48
CA VAL A 77 -8.74 -0.43 4.06
C VAL A 77 -9.29 0.44 5.19
N ASN A 78 -10.41 0.06 5.79
CA ASN A 78 -11.01 0.84 6.88
C ASN A 78 -10.18 0.83 8.17
N LYS A 79 -9.40 -0.23 8.39
CA LYS A 79 -8.50 -0.36 9.54
C LYS A 79 -7.24 0.49 9.40
N TYR A 80 -6.60 0.48 8.23
CA TYR A 80 -5.28 1.06 8.04
C TYR A 80 -5.28 2.41 7.33
N ILE A 81 -6.27 2.73 6.51
CA ILE A 81 -6.39 4.02 5.82
C ILE A 81 -7.24 4.96 6.68
N ASP A 82 -6.60 5.57 7.68
CA ASP A 82 -7.17 6.66 8.45
C ASP A 82 -6.45 7.97 8.10
N PRO A 83 -7.02 8.82 7.22
CA PRO A 83 -6.37 10.06 6.77
C PRO A 83 -5.94 10.97 7.93
N MET A 84 -6.61 10.90 9.08
CA MET A 84 -6.26 11.71 10.23
C MET A 84 -5.04 11.18 11.02
N LYS A 85 -4.61 9.94 10.76
CA LYS A 85 -3.49 9.27 11.44
C LYS A 85 -2.31 8.98 10.52
N MET A 86 -2.33 9.52 9.30
CA MET A 86 -1.26 9.35 8.33
C MET A 86 -0.22 10.46 8.43
N TYR A 87 1.03 10.13 8.11
CA TYR A 87 2.07 11.12 7.89
C TYR A 87 2.04 11.59 6.44
N TYR A 88 1.79 12.88 6.24
CA TYR A 88 1.83 13.51 4.92
C TYR A 88 3.15 14.26 4.75
N VAL A 89 3.97 13.80 3.81
CA VAL A 89 5.22 14.46 3.43
C VAL A 89 5.02 15.13 2.09
N VAL A 90 5.19 16.44 2.04
CA VAL A 90 5.05 17.25 0.82
C VAL A 90 6.39 17.88 0.49
N ALA A 91 6.96 17.50 -0.65
CA ALA A 91 8.18 18.09 -1.18
C ALA A 91 7.80 19.15 -2.24
N GLY A 92 8.03 20.42 -1.94
CA GLY A 92 7.64 21.52 -2.82
C GLY A 92 7.98 22.90 -2.26
N ASP A 93 7.50 23.95 -2.93
CA ASP A 93 7.70 25.33 -2.49
C ASP A 93 6.78 25.68 -1.31
N ALA A 94 7.39 25.85 -0.13
CA ALA A 94 6.68 26.21 1.08
C ALA A 94 6.02 27.59 1.00
N ALA A 95 6.57 28.53 0.24
CA ALA A 95 6.03 29.89 0.15
C ALA A 95 4.62 29.91 -0.47
N THR A 96 4.39 29.06 -1.46
CA THR A 96 3.11 28.95 -2.17
C THR A 96 2.17 27.93 -1.54
N GLN A 97 2.67 26.81 -1.02
CA GLN A 97 1.81 25.66 -0.68
C GLN A 97 1.46 25.54 0.81
N LEU A 98 2.29 26.08 1.72
CA LEU A 98 2.16 25.83 3.17
C LEU A 98 0.82 26.32 3.74
N LYS A 99 0.33 27.47 3.27
CA LYS A 99 -0.96 28.04 3.72
C LYS A 99 -2.14 27.16 3.33
N ASP A 100 -2.09 26.56 2.14
CA ASP A 100 -3.18 25.72 1.65
C ASP A 100 -3.13 24.31 2.26
N LEU A 101 -1.95 23.82 2.65
CA LEU A 101 -1.82 22.56 3.40
C LEU A 101 -2.53 22.62 4.75
N LYS A 102 -2.50 23.77 5.44
CA LYS A 102 -3.28 23.96 6.69
C LYS A 102 -4.78 23.78 6.48
N LYS A 103 -5.30 24.15 5.30
CA LYS A 103 -6.73 24.01 4.97
C LYS A 103 -7.16 22.54 4.79
N LEU A 104 -6.21 21.61 4.62
CA LEU A 104 -6.50 20.17 4.49
C LEU A 104 -7.02 19.55 5.78
N GLY A 105 -6.85 20.19 6.94
CA GLY A 105 -7.42 19.72 8.20
C GLY A 105 -6.79 18.43 8.75
N PHE A 106 -5.66 17.99 8.19
CA PHE A 106 -4.88 16.84 8.65
C PHE A 106 -3.84 17.22 9.73
N GLY A 107 -4.04 18.35 10.40
CA GLY A 107 -3.12 18.92 11.39
C GLY A 107 -2.29 20.09 10.85
N GLU A 108 -1.43 20.62 11.71
CA GLU A 108 -0.54 21.72 11.39
C GLU A 108 0.72 21.21 10.66
N PRO A 109 1.01 21.66 9.42
CA PRO A 109 2.19 21.24 8.70
C PRO A 109 3.47 21.73 9.40
N VAL A 110 4.44 20.83 9.56
CA VAL A 110 5.77 21.15 10.08
C VAL A 110 6.72 21.37 8.90
N LEU A 111 7.30 22.56 8.81
CA LEU A 111 8.33 22.84 7.82
C LEU A 111 9.66 22.22 8.27
N VAL A 112 10.16 21.27 7.50
CA VAL A 112 11.49 20.68 7.69
C VAL A 112 12.48 21.44 6.80
N LYS A 113 13.59 21.92 7.38
CA LYS A 113 14.67 22.64 6.69
C LYS A 113 15.93 21.80 6.66
#